data_AF-A0A964HUK9-F1
#
_entry.id   AF-A0A964HUK9-F1
#
_cell.length_a   1.000
_cell.length_b   1.000
_cell.length_c   1.000
_cell.angle_alpha   90.00
_cell.angle_beta   90.00
_cell.angle_gamma   90.00
#
_symmetry.space_group_name_H-M   'P 1'
#
loop_
_entity.id
_entity.type
_entity.pdbx_description
1 polymer ?
#
loop_
_entity_poly.entity_id
_entity_poly.type
_entity_poly.pdbx_seq_one_letter_code
_entity_poly.pdbx_strand_id
1 'polypeptide(L)'
;GTPLLAGPGAIVATIVFFGKANGSAEWFSVVAAIACALAVSLITLRFSGLVRKLIRPAGVVLLARVAGMLLAAIAVQMIADSVTAFVRAA
;
A
#
# COMPACT_ATOMS: atom_id res chain seq x y z
N GLY A 1 17.96 -3.91 5.18
CA GLY A 1 16.92 -4.80 4.63
C GLY A 1 15.81 -3.93 4.09
N THR A 2 15.67 -3.84 2.78
CA THR A 2 14.60 -3.05 2.17
C THR A 2 13.26 -3.76 2.40
N PRO A 3 12.17 -3.03 2.68
CA PRO A 3 10.85 -3.62 2.90
C PRO A 3 10.34 -4.23 1.58
N LEU A 4 10.71 -5.48 1.31
CA LEU A 4 10.31 -6.20 0.10
C LEU A 4 8.78 -6.37 -0.03
N LEU A 5 8.06 -6.38 1.10
CA LEU A 5 6.60 -6.56 1.15
C LEU A 5 5.82 -5.27 1.44
N ALA A 6 6.43 -4.30 2.12
CA ALA A 6 5.80 -3.02 2.42
C ALA A 6 6.26 -1.97 1.42
N GLY A 7 5.54 -1.88 0.30
CA GLY A 7 5.75 -0.83 -0.69
C GLY A 7 5.46 0.56 -0.12
N PRO A 8 6.01 1.63 -0.75
CA PRO A 8 5.85 3.00 -0.26
C PRO A 8 4.38 3.43 -0.09
N GLY A 9 3.48 2.96 -0.95
CA GLY A 9 2.04 3.22 -0.82
C GLY A 9 1.41 2.61 0.44
N ALA A 10 1.80 1.38 0.81
CA ALA A 10 1.31 0.72 2.01
C ALA A 10 1.81 1.41 3.30
N ILE A 11 3.04 1.92 3.27
CA ILE A 11 3.63 2.68 4.38
C ILE A 11 2.84 3.97 4.60
N VAL A 12 2.67 4.78 3.55
CA VAL A 12 1.95 6.06 3.63
C VAL A 12 0.50 5.86 4.06
N ALA A 13 -0.20 4.87 3.50
CA ALA A 13 -1.58 4.56 3.88
C ALA A 13 -1.68 4.27 5.39
N THR A 14 -0.79 3.43 5.92
CA THR A 14 -0.79 3.08 7.34
C THR A 14 -0.59 4.32 8.22
N ILE A 15 0.35 5.20 7.88
CA ILE A 15 0.59 6.45 8.61
C ILE A 15 -0.66 7.35 8.61
N VAL A 16 -1.29 7.54 7.45
CA VAL A 16 -2.49 8.39 7.33
C VAL A 16 -3.68 7.79 8.08
N PHE A 17 -3.90 6.48 8.01
CA PHE A 17 -5.01 5.82 8.72
C PHE A 17 -4.81 5.82 10.24
N PHE A 18 -3.58 5.64 10.72
CA PHE A 18 -3.28 5.83 12.15
C PHE A 18 -3.46 7.29 12.60
N GLY A 19 -3.06 8.26 11.77
CA GLY A 19 -3.28 9.69 12.07
C GLY A 19 -4.75 10.11 12.10
N LYS A 20 -5.66 9.31 11.52
CA LYS A 20 -7.12 9.53 11.55
C LYS A 20 -7.83 8.77 12.69
N ALA A 21 -7.15 7.82 13.33
CA ALA A 21 -7.73 7.00 14.41
C ALA A 21 -7.66 7.77 15.73
N ASN A 22 -8.76 8.44 16.10
CA ASN A 22 -8.86 9.22 17.33
C ASN A 22 -9.52 8.44 18.49
N GLY A 23 -10.04 7.23 18.23
CA GLY A 23 -10.63 6.34 19.23
C GLY A 23 -9.99 4.93 19.31
N SER A 24 -10.17 4.26 20.45
CA SER A 24 -9.66 2.89 20.70
C SER A 24 -10.23 1.85 19.74
N ALA A 25 -11.48 2.01 19.31
CA ALA A 25 -12.12 1.14 18.32
C ALA A 25 -11.54 1.30 16.90
N GLU A 26 -11.21 2.53 16.50
CA GLU A 26 -10.60 2.83 15.19
C GLU A 26 -9.16 2.31 15.15
N TRP A 27 -8.44 2.45 16.25
CA TRP A 27 -7.11 1.86 16.42
C TRP A 27 -7.13 0.35 16.22
N PHE A 28 -8.09 -0.35 16.83
CA PHE A 28 -8.25 -1.80 16.66
C PHE A 28 -8.61 -2.16 15.21
N SER A 29 -9.44 -1.35 14.54
CA SER A 29 -9.77 -1.54 13.12
C SER A 29 -8.54 -1.45 12.22
N VAL A 30 -7.67 -0.45 12.42
CA VAL A 30 -6.44 -0.29 11.64
C VAL A 30 -5.50 -1.49 11.86
N VAL A 31 -5.30 -1.91 13.11
CA VAL A 31 -4.46 -3.08 13.43
C VAL A 31 -5.03 -4.36 12.82
N ALA A 32 -6.35 -4.57 12.89
CA ALA A 32 -7.01 -5.72 12.28
C ALA A 32 -6.85 -5.71 10.75
N ALA A 33 -6.96 -4.56 10.10
CA ALA A 33 -6.74 -4.43 8.66
C ALA A 33 -5.30 -4.79 8.25
N ILE A 34 -4.30 -4.35 9.02
CA ILE A 34 -2.89 -4.71 8.81
C ILE A 34 -2.68 -6.21 8.98
N ALA A 35 -3.24 -6.80 10.04
CA ALA A 35 -3.15 -8.24 10.29
C ALA A 35 -3.77 -9.06 9.14
N CYS A 36 -4.94 -8.64 8.64
CA CYS A 36 -5.57 -9.24 7.47
C CYS A 36 -4.68 -9.13 6.22
N ALA A 37 -4.10 -7.96 5.93
CA ALA A 37 -3.21 -7.79 4.78
C ALA A 37 -1.97 -8.70 4.87
N LEU A 38 -1.38 -8.82 6.07
CA LEU A 38 -0.26 -9.72 6.32
C LEU A 38 -0.65 -11.19 6.15
N ALA A 39 -1.84 -11.58 6.62
CA ALA A 39 -2.35 -12.94 6.45
C ALA A 39 -2.55 -13.29 4.95
N VAL A 40 -3.13 -12.39 4.17
CA VAL A 40 -3.27 -12.56 2.71
C VAL A 40 -1.91 -12.67 2.04
N SER A 41 -0.95 -11.84 2.44
CA SER A 41 0.42 -11.91 1.92
C SER A 41 1.08 -13.26 2.26
N LEU A 42 0.94 -13.72 3.51
CA LEU A 42 1.46 -15.02 3.96
C LEU A 42 0.88 -16.19 3.15
N ILE A 43 -0.44 -16.20 2.94
CA ILE A 43 -1.11 -17.21 2.12
C ILE A 43 -0.58 -17.15 0.68
N THR A 44 -0.46 -15.95 0.11
CA THR A 44 0.08 -15.75 -1.25
C THR A 44 1.50 -16.32 -1.39
N LEU A 45 2.37 -16.05 -0.41
CA LEU A 45 3.72 -16.61 -0.35
C LEU A 45 3.69 -18.13 -0.20
N ARG A 46 2.78 -18.67 0.63
CA ARG A 46 2.62 -20.13 0.84
C ARG A 46 2.21 -20.87 -0.43
N PHE A 47 1.44 -20.22 -1.31
CA PHE A 47 1.01 -20.73 -2.61
C PHE A 47 1.85 -20.21 -3.79
N SER A 48 3.06 -19.67 -3.54
CA SER A 48 3.95 -19.09 -4.57
C SER A 48 4.19 -20.01 -5.78
N GLY A 49 4.28 -21.33 -5.56
CA GLY A 49 4.38 -22.31 -6.65
C GLY A 49 3.18 -22.32 -7.62
N LEU A 50 1.98 -22.04 -7.12
CA LEU A 50 0.75 -21.93 -7.92
C LEU A 50 0.68 -20.57 -8.63
N VAL A 51 1.04 -19.50 -7.92
CA VAL A 51 1.08 -18.12 -8.46
C VAL A 51 2.01 -18.04 -9.67
N ARG A 52 3.18 -18.69 -9.60
CA ARG A 52 4.15 -18.74 -10.70
C ARG A 52 3.63 -19.50 -11.93
N LYS A 53 2.65 -20.41 -11.75
CA LYS A 53 2.00 -21.14 -12.85
C LYS A 53 0.88 -20.33 -13.50
N LEU A 54 0.22 -19.45 -12.74
CA LEU A 54 -0.86 -18.59 -13.21
C LEU A 54 -0.33 -17.32 -13.89
N ILE A 55 0.75 -16.72 -13.38
CA ILE A 55 1.31 -15.47 -13.90
C ILE A 55 2.55 -15.77 -14.75
N ARG A 56 2.41 -15.60 -16.07
CA ARG A 56 3.51 -15.71 -17.02
C ARG A 56 4.54 -14.57 -16.82
N PRO A 57 5.81 -14.76 -17.22
CA PRO A 57 6.86 -13.74 -17.05
C PRO A 57 6.48 -12.36 -17.62
N ALA A 58 5.82 -12.33 -18.78
CA ALA A 58 5.32 -11.10 -19.38
C ALA A 58 4.27 -10.38 -18.50
N GLY A 59 3.40 -11.13 -17.83
CA GLY A 59 2.41 -10.59 -16.89
C GLY A 59 3.08 -9.91 -15.69
N VAL A 60 4.14 -10.50 -15.14
CA VAL A 60 4.89 -9.89 -14.02
C VAL A 60 5.47 -8.53 -14.42
N VAL A 61 6.07 -8.44 -15.62
CA VAL A 61 6.67 -7.20 -16.12
C VAL A 61 5.60 -6.12 -16.33
N LEU A 62 4.45 -6.48 -16.90
CA LEU A 62 3.33 -5.56 -17.10
C LEU A 62 2.78 -5.06 -15.76
N LEU A 63 2.56 -5.96 -14.79
CA LEU A 63 2.08 -5.60 -13.46
C LEU A 63 3.05 -4.65 -12.75
N ALA A 64 4.36 -4.91 -12.84
CA ALA A 64 5.37 -4.03 -12.26
C ALA A 64 5.35 -2.64 -12.88
N ARG A 65 5.18 -2.53 -14.21
CA ARG A 65 5.04 -1.23 -14.88
C ARG A 65 3.78 -0.48 -14.45
N VAL A 66 2.63 -1.16 -14.41
CA VAL A 66 1.37 -0.54 -13.99
C VAL A 66 1.45 -0.07 -12.53
N ALA A 67 1.98 -0.91 -11.63
CA ALA A 67 2.20 -0.53 -10.24
C ALA A 67 3.10 0.70 -10.11
N GLY A 68 4.18 0.78 -10.90
CA GLY A 68 5.06 1.95 -10.93
C GLY A 68 4.38 3.22 -11.45
N MET A 69 3.59 3.12 -12.53
CA MET A 69 2.83 4.25 -13.08
C MET A 69 1.78 4.76 -12.08
N LEU A 70 1.08 3.84 -11.40
CA LEU A 70 0.13 4.19 -10.35
C LEU A 70 0.82 4.85 -9.16
N LEU A 71 1.98 4.34 -8.74
CA LEU A 71 2.77 4.94 -7.66
C LEU A 71 3.17 6.38 -7.99
N ALA A 72 3.63 6.64 -9.22
CA ALA A 72 3.98 7.98 -9.68
C ALA A 72 2.76 8.92 -9.65
N ALA A 73 1.60 8.45 -10.10
CA ALA A 73 0.36 9.23 -10.04
C ALA A 73 -0.04 9.55 -8.58
N ILE A 74 0.02 8.56 -7.69
CA ILE A 74 -0.28 8.75 -6.26
C ILE A 74 0.70 9.74 -5.62
N ALA A 75 1.98 9.69 -5.97
CA ALA A 75 2.98 10.61 -5.46
C ALA A 75 2.65 12.07 -5.84
N VAL A 76 2.30 12.31 -7.10
CA VAL A 76 1.88 13.65 -7.57
C VAL A 76 0.59 14.10 -6.87
N GLN A 77 -0.38 13.20 -6.68
CA GLN A 77 -1.61 13.49 -5.94
C GLN A 77 -1.31 13.93 -4.51
N MET A 78 -0.46 13.21 -3.78
CA MET A 78 -0.09 13.54 -2.40
C MET A 78 0.60 14.91 -2.28
N ILE A 79 1.45 15.26 -3.25
CA ILE A 79 2.08 16.58 -3.32
C ILE A 79 1.01 17.67 -3.53
N ALA A 80 0.09 17.46 -4.48
CA ALA A 80 -0.98 18.42 -4.78
C ALA A 80 -1.91 18.64 -3.57
N ASP A 81 -2.30 17.56 -2.89
CA ASP A 81 -3.11 17.62 -1.66
C ASP A 81 -2.40 18.42 -0.57
N SER A 82 -1.09 18.20 -0.41
CA SER A 82 -0.26 18.89 0.61
C SER A 82 -0.12 20.38 0.32
N VAL A 83 0.16 20.77 -0.93
CA VAL A 83 0.26 22.18 -1.33
C VAL A 83 -1.07 22.89 -1.17
N THR A 84 -2.16 22.26 -1.59
CA THR A 84 -3.52 22.83 -1.45
C THR A 84 -3.90 23.01 0.01
N ALA A 85 -3.56 22.06 0.87
CA ALA A 85 -3.76 22.18 2.31
C ALA A 85 -2.95 23.34 2.92
N PHE A 86 -1.70 23.53 2.49
CA PHE A 86 -0.85 24.63 2.96
C PHE A 86 -1.40 26.00 2.58
N VAL A 87 -1.81 26.18 1.32
CA VAL A 87 -2.36 27.46 0.83
C VAL A 87 -3.68 27.82 1.52
N ARG A 88 -4.53 26.84 1.87
CA ARG A 88 -5.77 27.09 2.62
C ARG A 88 -5.54 27.44 4.10
N ALA A 89 -4.40 27.02 4.65
CA ALA A 89 -4.04 27.28 6.04
C ALA A 89 -3.33 28.63 6.24
N ALA A 90 -2.81 29.22 5.16
CA ALA A 90 -2.24 30.57 5.10
C ALA A 90 -3.33 31.62 4.86
#